data_AF-A0A973P678-F1
#
_entry.id   AF-A0A973P678-F1
#
_cell.length_a   1.000
_cell.length_b   1.000
_cell.length_c   1.000
_cell.angle_alpha   90.00
_cell.angle_beta   90.00
_cell.angle_gamma   90.00
#
_symmetry.space_group_name_H-M   'P 1'
#
loop_
_entity.id
_entity.type
_entity.pdbx_description
1 polymer ?
#
loop_
_entity_poly.entity_id
_entity_poly.type
_entity_poly.pdbx_seq_one_letter_code
_entity_poly.pdbx_strand_id
1 'polypeptide(L)'
;MRLSLSAARAAITVSSAAILATAVVSSASAAGTSVVTTPCSAAGQKLGNPGFETGTAPWSSTPAVVSSATGGEAAHTGKFVAWLDGYGTTHTDTLSQPVAIPPAPCTSEVLSFWLHIDTSETTITTAFDKLQVQVITAQGTITTVATFSNLNHATGYLQHSYNLAPWAGQTITLKFLGTEDASLQTSFVVDDTAVTIS
;
A
#
# COMPACT_ATOMS: atom_id res chain seq x y z
N MET A 1 1.08 -23.19 -64.00
CA MET A 1 2.28 -22.33 -63.80
C MET A 1 2.25 -21.83 -62.35
N ARG A 2 2.95 -22.51 -61.43
CA ARG A 2 3.03 -22.11 -60.02
C ARG A 2 4.29 -21.24 -59.85
N LEU A 3 4.13 -19.97 -59.50
CA LEU A 3 5.25 -19.11 -59.10
C LEU A 3 5.65 -19.48 -57.66
N SER A 4 6.93 -19.74 -57.42
CA SER A 4 7.52 -19.81 -56.09
C SER A 4 8.31 -18.53 -55.84
N LEU A 5 8.08 -17.87 -54.70
CA LEU A 5 8.89 -16.74 -54.25
C LEU A 5 9.91 -17.24 -53.21
N SER A 6 11.19 -16.98 -53.48
CA SER A 6 12.29 -17.26 -52.57
C SER A 6 12.49 -16.09 -51.62
N ALA A 7 12.59 -16.35 -50.31
CA ALA A 7 12.86 -15.34 -49.29
C ALA A 7 14.37 -15.31 -48.99
N ALA A 8 15.02 -14.17 -49.26
CA ALA A 8 16.41 -13.95 -48.88
C ALA A 8 16.53 -13.53 -47.41
N ARG A 9 17.47 -14.12 -46.66
CA ARG A 9 17.85 -13.70 -45.31
C ARG A 9 19.09 -12.82 -45.38
N ALA A 10 19.04 -11.63 -44.77
CA ALA A 10 20.21 -10.78 -44.54
C ALA A 10 20.70 -10.96 -43.10
N ALA A 11 22.01 -11.17 -42.91
CA ALA A 11 22.66 -11.19 -41.60
C ALA A 11 23.39 -9.85 -41.37
N ILE A 12 23.18 -9.24 -40.20
CA ILE A 12 23.88 -8.00 -39.79
C ILE A 12 24.91 -8.37 -38.73
N THR A 13 26.17 -8.01 -38.97
CA THR A 13 27.28 -8.15 -38.02
C THR A 13 27.40 -6.82 -37.26
N VAL A 14 27.45 -6.86 -35.92
CA VAL A 14 27.56 -5.64 -35.08
C VAL A 14 28.90 -5.65 -34.34
N SER A 15 29.70 -4.61 -34.53
CA SER A 15 30.95 -4.36 -33.82
C SER A 15 30.71 -3.64 -32.49
N SER A 16 31.51 -3.95 -31.48
CA SER A 16 31.29 -3.68 -30.06
C SER A 16 31.34 -2.19 -29.67
N ALA A 17 30.20 -1.65 -29.23
CA ALA A 17 30.11 -0.57 -28.24
C ALA A 17 28.78 -0.74 -27.48
N ALA A 18 28.84 -0.85 -26.15
CA ALA A 18 27.73 -1.25 -25.30
C ALA A 18 26.63 -0.18 -25.18
N ILE A 19 25.41 -0.52 -25.63
CA ILE A 19 24.15 0.05 -25.16
C ILE A 19 23.17 -1.12 -25.01
N LEU A 20 22.84 -1.48 -23.77
CA LEU A 20 21.85 -2.51 -23.47
C LEU A 20 20.45 -1.87 -23.58
N ALA A 21 19.93 -1.74 -24.80
CA ALA A 21 18.51 -1.50 -25.05
C ALA A 21 17.91 -2.81 -25.56
N THR A 22 17.12 -3.46 -24.71
CA THR A 22 16.46 -4.73 -25.00
C THR A 22 15.58 -4.60 -26.24
N ALA A 23 15.81 -5.50 -27.21
CA ALA A 23 15.19 -5.47 -28.53
C ALA A 23 13.66 -5.59 -28.48
N VAL A 24 12.97 -4.67 -29.17
CA VAL A 24 11.59 -4.91 -29.61
C VAL A 24 11.68 -5.52 -31.01
N VAL A 25 11.37 -6.81 -31.12
CA VAL A 25 11.22 -7.50 -32.40
C VAL A 25 10.03 -6.91 -33.16
N SER A 26 10.28 -6.13 -34.22
CA SER A 26 9.24 -5.70 -35.15
C SER A 26 9.06 -6.79 -36.23
N SER A 27 8.16 -7.74 -35.99
CA SER A 27 7.59 -8.54 -37.07
C SER A 27 6.57 -7.69 -37.82
N ALA A 28 6.95 -7.15 -38.98
CA ALA A 28 6.04 -6.41 -39.84
C ALA A 28 5.07 -7.36 -40.54
N SER A 29 3.77 -7.26 -40.23
CA SER A 29 2.69 -7.75 -41.08
C SER A 29 1.43 -6.90 -40.91
N ALA A 30 1.00 -6.29 -42.02
CA ALA A 30 -0.32 -5.74 -42.37
C ALA A 30 -1.02 -4.78 -41.40
N ALA A 31 -1.16 -3.50 -41.81
CA ALA A 31 -2.16 -2.51 -41.38
C ALA A 31 -2.75 -2.71 -39.96
N GLY A 32 -1.90 -2.62 -38.94
CA GLY A 32 -2.30 -2.65 -37.53
C GLY A 32 -1.63 -1.51 -36.79
N THR A 33 -2.42 -0.67 -36.13
CA THR A 33 -1.92 0.36 -35.22
C THR A 33 -1.12 -0.33 -34.13
N SER A 34 0.21 -0.26 -34.18
CA SER A 34 1.06 -0.80 -33.14
C SER A 34 0.95 0.12 -31.92
N VAL A 35 0.14 -0.27 -30.93
CA VAL A 35 0.07 0.42 -29.65
C VAL A 35 1.34 0.10 -28.88
N VAL A 36 2.28 1.05 -28.86
CA VAL A 36 3.44 0.98 -27.98
C VAL A 36 2.94 1.26 -26.57
N THR A 37 2.69 0.22 -25.77
CA THR A 37 2.43 0.38 -24.34
C THR A 37 3.77 0.65 -23.65
N THR A 38 3.88 1.82 -23.00
CA THR A 38 5.03 2.11 -22.15
C THR A 38 4.81 1.40 -20.81
N PRO A 39 5.72 0.52 -20.35
CA PRO A 39 5.53 -0.20 -19.08
C PRO A 39 5.62 0.76 -17.87
N CYS A 40 4.92 0.44 -16.77
CA CYS A 40 5.04 1.14 -15.50
C CYS A 40 6.47 0.95 -14.94
N SER A 41 7.32 1.96 -15.13
CA SER A 41 8.72 1.93 -14.70
C SER A 41 8.91 2.00 -13.18
N ALA A 42 7.86 2.41 -12.47
CA ALA A 42 7.85 2.59 -11.02
C ALA A 42 6.95 1.56 -10.29
N ALA A 43 6.78 0.36 -10.84
CA ALA A 43 6.02 -0.70 -10.19
C ALA A 43 6.62 -1.13 -8.83
N GLY A 44 5.86 -1.88 -8.03
CA GLY A 44 6.26 -2.47 -6.76
C GLY A 44 5.80 -1.72 -5.50
N GLN A 45 6.24 -2.22 -4.35
CA GLN A 45 5.96 -1.67 -3.02
C GLN A 45 6.55 -0.27 -2.86
N LYS A 46 5.83 0.64 -2.19
CA LYS A 46 6.24 2.03 -1.94
C LYS A 46 6.44 2.39 -0.47
N LEU A 47 5.93 1.60 0.47
CA LEU A 47 6.17 1.78 1.89
C LEU A 47 7.54 1.23 2.28
N GLY A 48 8.29 2.02 3.04
CA GLY A 48 9.41 1.51 3.83
C GLY A 48 8.90 0.88 5.12
N ASN A 49 9.61 -0.14 5.60
CA ASN A 49 9.29 -0.91 6.80
C ASN A 49 7.80 -1.35 6.86
N PRO A 50 7.30 -2.07 5.85
CA PRO A 50 5.87 -2.37 5.69
C PRO A 50 5.27 -3.20 6.85
N GLY A 51 6.05 -4.11 7.44
CA GLY A 51 5.66 -4.92 8.60
C GLY A 51 6.38 -4.53 9.90
N PHE A 52 6.90 -3.30 10.01
CA PHE A 52 7.44 -2.75 11.25
C PHE A 52 8.71 -3.41 11.86
N GLU A 53 9.24 -4.46 11.24
CA GLU A 53 10.37 -5.27 11.72
C GLU A 53 11.73 -4.56 11.82
N THR A 54 11.86 -3.33 11.34
CA THR A 54 13.14 -2.58 11.31
C THR A 54 13.15 -1.35 12.23
N GLY A 55 12.29 -1.35 13.25
CA GLY A 55 12.10 -0.23 14.18
C GLY A 55 10.96 0.69 13.71
N THR A 56 10.93 1.95 14.15
CA THR A 56 9.85 2.87 13.76
C THR A 56 10.08 3.49 12.38
N ALA A 57 11.31 3.90 12.06
CA ALA A 57 11.59 4.57 10.79
C ALA A 57 11.29 3.65 9.57
N PRO A 58 10.79 4.19 8.44
CA PRO A 58 10.54 5.61 8.15
C PRO A 58 9.16 6.12 8.62
N TRP A 59 8.41 5.33 9.38
CA TRP A 59 7.15 5.80 9.96
C TRP A 59 7.40 6.89 11.00
N SER A 60 6.50 7.86 11.05
CA SER A 60 6.31 8.74 12.18
C SER A 60 5.14 8.22 12.98
N SER A 61 5.35 7.91 14.26
CA SER A 61 4.28 7.40 15.12
C SER A 61 4.23 8.13 16.45
N THR A 62 3.09 7.99 17.12
CA THR A 62 3.01 8.28 18.56
C THR A 62 3.93 7.29 19.28
N PRO A 63 4.59 7.67 20.41
CA PRO A 63 5.50 6.77 21.12
C PRO A 63 4.82 5.44 21.45
N ALA A 64 5.58 4.35 21.37
CA ALA A 64 5.12 2.97 21.62
C ALA A 64 4.12 2.35 20.62
N VAL A 65 3.54 3.13 19.68
CA VAL A 65 2.66 2.57 18.63
C VAL A 65 3.36 1.48 17.83
N VAL A 66 4.58 1.74 17.34
CA VAL A 66 5.41 0.68 16.74
C VAL A 66 6.18 -0.02 17.84
N SER A 67 5.81 -1.27 18.15
CA SER A 67 6.37 -2.03 19.27
C SER A 67 6.38 -3.54 18.99
N SER A 68 7.09 -4.29 19.83
CA SER A 68 7.10 -5.75 19.74
C SER A 68 5.73 -6.29 20.12
N ALA A 69 5.18 -7.16 19.28
CA ALA A 69 3.93 -7.86 19.53
C ALA A 69 4.00 -8.67 20.84
N THR A 70 2.86 -8.81 21.50
CA THR A 70 2.73 -9.52 22.77
C THR A 70 1.73 -10.66 22.64
N GLY A 71 1.52 -11.43 23.71
CA GLY A 71 0.48 -12.47 23.71
C GLY A 71 -0.95 -11.91 23.68
N GLY A 72 -1.16 -10.65 24.08
CA GLY A 72 -2.46 -9.98 23.99
C GLY A 72 -2.78 -9.57 22.56
N GLU A 73 -1.78 -9.03 21.87
CA GLU A 73 -1.87 -8.61 20.47
C GLU A 73 -0.70 -9.21 19.69
N ALA A 74 -0.93 -10.38 19.10
CA ALA A 74 0.09 -11.11 18.33
C ALA A 74 0.26 -10.48 16.94
N ALA A 75 1.47 -10.48 16.39
CA ALA A 75 1.71 -10.00 15.03
C ALA A 75 1.05 -10.90 13.98
N HIS A 76 0.65 -10.33 12.85
CA HIS A 76 0.19 -11.11 11.70
C HIS A 76 1.37 -11.87 11.08
N THR A 77 2.49 -11.19 10.88
CA THR A 77 3.79 -11.82 10.61
C THR A 77 4.91 -11.16 11.40
N GLY A 78 6.08 -11.78 11.46
CA GLY A 78 7.22 -11.17 12.17
C GLY A 78 7.03 -11.09 13.68
N LYS A 79 7.47 -9.98 14.28
CA LYS A 79 7.52 -9.75 15.74
C LYS A 79 7.06 -8.36 16.15
N PHE A 80 6.85 -7.44 15.22
CA PHE A 80 6.48 -6.07 15.49
C PHE A 80 5.12 -5.76 14.87
N VAL A 81 4.39 -4.84 15.49
CA VAL A 81 3.11 -4.34 15.01
C VAL A 81 3.08 -2.83 15.16
N ALA A 82 2.12 -2.19 14.49
CA ALA A 82 1.64 -0.89 14.90
C ALA A 82 0.34 -1.05 15.69
N TRP A 83 0.41 -0.90 17.00
CA TRP A 83 -0.74 -0.94 17.91
C TRP A 83 -1.15 0.49 18.25
N LEU A 84 -2.32 0.91 17.78
CA LEU A 84 -2.93 2.19 18.09
C LEU A 84 -4.04 2.00 19.14
N ASP A 85 -4.09 2.91 20.12
CA ASP A 85 -5.05 2.93 21.23
C ASP A 85 -4.95 1.66 22.12
N GLY A 86 -6.03 1.27 22.79
CA GLY A 86 -6.08 0.11 23.69
C GLY A 86 -5.84 0.45 25.17
N TYR A 87 -5.99 1.72 25.58
CA TYR A 87 -5.73 2.16 26.95
C TYR A 87 -6.98 2.15 27.84
N GLY A 88 -8.18 2.22 27.24
CA GLY A 88 -9.45 2.36 27.98
C GLY A 88 -9.62 3.75 28.61
N THR A 89 -8.92 4.75 28.08
CA THR A 89 -8.99 6.15 28.52
C THR A 89 -8.80 7.05 27.31
N THR A 90 -9.39 8.25 27.27
CA THR A 90 -9.31 9.08 26.07
C THR A 90 -7.88 9.22 25.53
N HIS A 91 -7.64 8.67 24.34
CA HIS A 91 -6.34 8.62 23.70
C HIS A 91 -6.45 8.89 22.19
N THR A 92 -5.34 9.29 21.59
CA THR A 92 -5.26 9.49 20.15
C THR A 92 -3.88 9.10 19.68
N ASP A 93 -3.80 7.96 19.02
CA ASP A 93 -2.58 7.50 18.38
C ASP A 93 -2.53 7.81 16.89
N THR A 94 -1.31 7.98 16.40
CA THR A 94 -1.04 8.20 14.99
C THR A 94 0.12 7.36 14.49
N LEU A 95 0.02 6.95 13.23
CA LEU A 95 1.08 6.31 12.44
C LEU A 95 1.01 6.87 11.03
N SER A 96 2.11 7.43 10.51
CA SER A 96 2.13 8.01 9.16
C SER A 96 3.45 7.87 8.42
N GLN A 97 3.37 7.85 7.10
CA GLN A 97 4.53 7.84 6.20
C GLN A 97 4.20 8.60 4.92
N PRO A 98 5.11 9.44 4.39
CA PRO A 98 4.98 9.99 3.05
C PRO A 98 5.18 8.89 2.00
N VAL A 99 4.35 8.89 0.96
CA VAL A 99 4.37 7.90 -0.13
C VAL A 99 4.25 8.62 -1.46
N ALA A 100 5.20 8.38 -2.36
CA ALA A 100 5.11 8.83 -3.75
C ALA A 100 4.27 7.85 -4.56
N ILE A 101 3.14 8.34 -5.10
CA ILE A 101 2.27 7.57 -5.98
C ILE A 101 2.66 7.92 -7.43
N PRO A 102 3.22 6.97 -8.21
CA PRO A 102 3.64 7.25 -9.57
C PRO A 102 2.48 7.68 -10.46
N PRO A 103 2.72 8.51 -11.49
CA PRO A 103 1.71 8.82 -12.51
C PRO A 103 1.59 7.67 -13.53
N ALA A 104 0.77 7.88 -14.56
CA ALA A 104 0.76 7.03 -15.75
C ALA A 104 2.20 6.78 -16.28
N PRO A 105 2.50 5.60 -16.85
CA PRO A 105 1.56 4.57 -17.32
C PRO A 105 1.23 3.48 -16.28
N CYS A 106 1.46 3.70 -14.98
CA CYS A 106 0.96 2.81 -13.94
C CYS A 106 -0.58 2.86 -13.91
N THR A 107 -1.20 1.70 -13.65
CA THR A 107 -2.66 1.51 -13.79
C THR A 107 -3.33 0.96 -12.55
N SER A 108 -2.55 0.51 -11.57
CA SER A 108 -3.04 0.04 -10.28
C SER A 108 -2.20 0.63 -9.16
N GLU A 109 -2.86 1.39 -8.29
CA GLU A 109 -2.28 1.98 -7.09
C GLU A 109 -3.13 1.55 -5.90
N VAL A 110 -2.66 0.56 -5.13
CA VAL A 110 -3.46 -0.05 -4.07
C VAL A 110 -2.73 0.03 -2.74
N LEU A 111 -3.37 0.67 -1.76
CA LEU A 111 -3.05 0.48 -0.35
C LEU A 111 -3.65 -0.84 0.11
N SER A 112 -2.90 -1.62 0.88
CA SER A 112 -3.40 -2.75 1.66
C SER A 112 -2.71 -2.82 3.01
N PHE A 113 -3.35 -3.46 3.98
CA PHE A 113 -2.82 -3.70 5.32
C PHE A 113 -3.65 -4.79 6.00
N TRP A 114 -3.08 -5.44 7.00
CA TRP A 114 -3.80 -6.32 7.90
C TRP A 114 -4.21 -5.56 9.15
N LEU A 115 -5.47 -5.73 9.56
CA LEU A 115 -6.02 -5.09 10.75
C LEU A 115 -6.64 -6.15 11.66
N HIS A 116 -6.22 -6.15 12.92
CA HIS A 116 -6.92 -6.80 14.00
C HIS A 116 -7.50 -5.73 14.93
N ILE A 117 -8.73 -5.94 15.38
CA ILE A 117 -9.42 -5.05 16.30
C ILE A 117 -9.89 -5.91 17.46
N ASP A 118 -9.42 -5.59 18.67
CA ASP A 118 -9.90 -6.16 19.92
C ASP A 118 -10.56 -5.06 20.76
N THR A 119 -11.66 -5.38 21.42
CA THR A 119 -12.40 -4.36 22.19
C THR A 119 -13.08 -4.96 23.41
N SER A 120 -13.08 -4.19 24.49
CA SER A 120 -13.91 -4.46 25.67
C SER A 120 -15.31 -3.83 25.57
N GLU A 121 -15.57 -3.03 24.54
CA GLU A 121 -16.89 -2.47 24.29
C GLU A 121 -17.93 -3.56 24.00
N THR A 122 -19.07 -3.52 24.68
CA THR A 122 -20.14 -4.52 24.51
C THR A 122 -21.27 -4.08 23.60
N THR A 123 -21.26 -2.81 23.16
CA THR A 123 -22.26 -2.29 22.25
C THR A 123 -22.13 -2.93 20.87
N ILE A 124 -23.26 -3.08 20.18
CA ILE A 124 -23.32 -3.55 18.79
C ILE A 124 -23.79 -2.47 17.81
N THR A 125 -24.06 -1.26 18.30
CA THR A 125 -24.64 -0.16 17.50
C THR A 125 -23.88 1.15 17.60
N THR A 126 -23.04 1.32 18.63
CA THR A 126 -22.33 2.59 18.86
C THR A 126 -20.85 2.44 18.55
N ALA A 127 -20.37 3.25 17.61
CA ALA A 127 -18.96 3.38 17.29
C ALA A 127 -18.32 4.43 18.20
N PHE A 128 -17.85 3.99 19.38
CA PHE A 128 -17.17 4.84 20.36
C PHE A 128 -15.75 5.16 19.88
N ASP A 129 -14.96 4.11 19.72
CA ASP A 129 -13.56 4.20 19.29
C ASP A 129 -13.44 4.01 17.79
N LYS A 130 -12.48 4.68 17.16
CA LYS A 130 -12.35 4.71 15.70
C LYS A 130 -10.91 4.69 15.23
N LEU A 131 -10.68 3.93 14.17
CA LEU A 131 -9.49 4.01 13.34
C LEU A 131 -9.87 4.63 11.98
N GLN A 132 -9.22 5.74 11.63
CA GLN A 132 -9.35 6.35 10.31
C GLN A 132 -8.09 6.15 9.49
N VAL A 133 -8.24 5.66 8.26
CA VAL A 133 -7.18 5.59 7.26
C VAL A 133 -7.31 6.81 6.36
N GLN A 134 -6.31 7.67 6.37
CA GLN A 134 -6.34 8.99 5.76
C GLN A 134 -5.23 9.14 4.72
N VAL A 135 -5.57 9.81 3.64
CA VAL A 135 -4.63 10.34 2.65
C VAL A 135 -4.59 11.85 2.82
N ILE A 136 -3.39 12.39 2.99
CA ILE A 136 -3.16 13.83 3.17
C ILE A 136 -2.29 14.31 2.01
N THR A 137 -2.78 15.27 1.22
CA THR A 137 -2.00 15.82 0.10
C THR A 137 -0.95 16.82 0.59
N ALA A 138 0.01 17.19 -0.26
CA ALA A 138 1.00 18.23 0.06
C ALA A 138 0.36 19.59 0.40
N GLN A 139 -0.84 19.86 -0.11
CA GLN A 139 -1.62 21.07 0.18
C GLN A 139 -2.41 20.97 1.51
N GLY A 140 -2.32 19.83 2.20
CA GLY A 140 -3.01 19.59 3.48
C GLY A 140 -4.45 19.14 3.35
N THR A 141 -4.93 18.78 2.15
CA THR A 141 -6.27 18.21 1.98
C THR A 141 -6.29 16.80 2.56
N ILE A 142 -7.19 16.57 3.52
CA ILE A 142 -7.37 15.26 4.18
C ILE A 142 -8.55 14.55 3.52
N THR A 143 -8.35 13.29 3.13
CA THR A 143 -9.40 12.39 2.68
C THR A 143 -9.33 11.10 3.48
N THR A 144 -10.42 10.77 4.20
CA THR A 144 -10.55 9.47 4.87
C THR A 144 -11.00 8.43 3.85
N VAL A 145 -10.14 7.45 3.57
CA VAL A 145 -10.43 6.35 2.63
C VAL A 145 -11.09 5.15 3.31
N ALA A 146 -10.96 5.05 4.64
CA ALA A 146 -11.61 4.03 5.44
C ALA A 146 -11.82 4.49 6.89
N THR A 147 -12.90 4.01 7.50
CA THR A 147 -13.15 4.16 8.94
C THR A 147 -13.53 2.81 9.51
N PHE A 148 -12.87 2.41 10.60
CA PHE A 148 -13.20 1.26 11.42
C PHE A 148 -13.52 1.73 12.85
N SER A 149 -14.10 0.85 13.63
CA SER A 149 -14.47 1.10 15.02
C SER A 149 -14.49 -0.19 15.84
N ASN A 150 -14.76 -0.06 17.14
CA ASN A 150 -15.07 -1.19 18.04
C ASN A 150 -16.15 -2.14 17.47
N LEU A 151 -17.07 -1.65 16.64
CA LEU A 151 -18.09 -2.46 15.97
C LEU A 151 -17.55 -3.39 14.87
N ASN A 152 -16.29 -3.21 14.47
CA ASN A 152 -15.63 -3.99 13.43
C ASN A 152 -14.71 -5.09 13.99
N HIS A 153 -14.72 -5.35 15.31
CA HIS A 153 -13.90 -6.40 15.90
C HIS A 153 -14.22 -7.78 15.29
N ALA A 154 -13.18 -8.58 15.14
CA ALA A 154 -13.25 -9.92 14.61
C ALA A 154 -12.11 -10.77 15.17
N THR A 155 -12.28 -12.09 15.17
CA THR A 155 -11.19 -12.99 15.53
C THR A 155 -10.06 -12.90 14.50
N GLY A 156 -8.87 -12.52 14.95
CA GLY A 156 -7.67 -12.42 14.12
C GLY A 156 -7.68 -11.26 13.12
N TYR A 157 -6.69 -11.27 12.24
CA TYR A 157 -6.49 -10.21 11.26
C TYR A 157 -7.36 -10.39 10.01
N LEU A 158 -7.81 -9.27 9.46
CA LEU A 158 -8.42 -9.18 8.14
C LEU A 158 -7.59 -8.24 7.25
N GLN A 159 -7.38 -8.63 6.00
CA GLN A 159 -6.72 -7.76 5.04
C GLN A 159 -7.73 -6.76 4.45
N HIS A 160 -7.35 -5.49 4.42
CA HIS A 160 -8.10 -4.43 3.78
C HIS A 160 -7.34 -3.86 2.58
N SER A 161 -8.05 -3.33 1.59
CA SER A 161 -7.43 -2.75 0.39
C SER A 161 -8.23 -1.56 -0.14
N TYR A 162 -7.53 -0.50 -0.54
CA TYR A 162 -8.11 0.76 -0.98
C TYR A 162 -7.38 1.33 -2.19
N ASN A 163 -8.15 1.89 -3.13
CA ASN A 163 -7.62 2.49 -4.35
C ASN A 163 -6.97 3.85 -4.05
N LEU A 164 -5.74 4.05 -4.51
CA LEU A 164 -4.98 5.29 -4.43
C LEU A 164 -4.83 6.01 -5.78
N ALA A 165 -5.42 5.49 -6.87
CA ALA A 165 -5.41 6.11 -8.19
C ALA A 165 -5.80 7.61 -8.21
N PRO A 166 -6.73 8.10 -7.36
CA PRO A 166 -7.04 9.54 -7.32
C PRO A 166 -5.84 10.46 -6.99
N TRP A 167 -4.77 9.90 -6.42
CA TRP A 167 -3.54 10.62 -6.07
C TRP A 167 -2.34 10.27 -6.96
N ALA A 168 -2.56 9.60 -8.09
CA ALA A 168 -1.50 9.30 -9.04
C ALA A 168 -0.71 10.56 -9.45
N GLY A 169 0.61 10.46 -9.46
CA GLY A 169 1.52 11.58 -9.72
C GLY A 169 1.78 12.51 -8.53
N GLN A 170 1.23 12.21 -7.35
CA GLN A 170 1.42 13.03 -6.15
C GLN A 170 2.27 12.30 -5.10
N THR A 171 2.92 13.07 -4.24
CA THR A 171 3.38 12.58 -2.94
C THR A 171 2.28 12.87 -1.92
N ILE A 172 1.76 11.81 -1.31
CA ILE A 172 0.78 11.90 -0.23
C ILE A 172 1.43 11.55 1.10
N THR A 173 0.79 11.89 2.22
CA THR A 173 1.02 11.23 3.50
C THR A 173 -0.10 10.24 3.74
N LEU A 174 0.25 8.96 3.87
CA LEU A 174 -0.67 7.96 4.41
C LEU A 174 -0.65 8.05 5.92
N LYS A 175 -1.82 8.11 6.56
CA LYS A 175 -1.96 8.21 8.01
C LYS A 175 -3.04 7.27 8.53
N PHE A 176 -2.69 6.49 9.54
CA PHE A 176 -3.63 5.83 10.44
C PHE A 176 -3.81 6.73 11.67
N LEU A 177 -5.06 7.03 12.00
CA LEU A 177 -5.46 7.86 13.14
C LEU A 177 -6.41 7.06 14.01
N GLY A 178 -5.90 6.59 15.14
CA GLY A 178 -6.68 5.96 16.20
C GLY A 178 -7.20 7.03 17.16
N THR A 179 -8.45 6.86 17.60
CA THR A 179 -9.02 7.62 18.71
C THR A 179 -9.86 6.68 19.55
N GLU A 180 -9.58 6.62 20.84
CA GLU A 180 -10.45 5.99 21.83
C GLU A 180 -11.03 7.02 22.79
N ASP A 181 -12.25 6.75 23.27
CA ASP A 181 -12.85 7.51 24.36
C ASP A 181 -12.49 6.91 25.74
N ALA A 182 -13.31 7.11 26.77
CA ALA A 182 -12.98 6.69 28.13
C ALA A 182 -13.78 5.46 28.55
N SER A 183 -13.16 4.58 29.34
CA SER A 183 -13.72 3.46 30.13
C SER A 183 -13.37 2.07 29.59
N LEU A 184 -13.70 1.77 28.32
CA LEU A 184 -13.44 0.45 27.72
C LEU A 184 -12.47 0.63 26.56
N GLN A 185 -11.51 -0.30 26.45
CA GLN A 185 -10.46 -0.20 25.45
C GLN A 185 -10.94 -0.70 24.09
N THR A 186 -10.39 -0.11 23.03
CA THR A 186 -10.36 -0.72 21.70
C THR A 186 -8.97 -0.60 21.13
N SER A 187 -8.37 -1.74 20.82
CA SER A 187 -7.05 -1.86 20.22
C SER A 187 -7.19 -1.96 18.70
N PHE A 188 -6.47 -1.11 17.98
CA PHE A 188 -6.37 -1.18 16.53
C PHE A 188 -4.95 -1.60 16.14
N VAL A 189 -4.78 -2.87 15.81
CA VAL A 189 -3.47 -3.46 15.52
C VAL A 189 -3.29 -3.62 14.03
N VAL A 190 -2.42 -2.78 13.45
CA VAL A 190 -2.08 -2.77 12.04
C VAL A 190 -0.76 -3.52 11.82
N ASP A 191 -0.75 -4.37 10.80
CA ASP A 191 0.45 -5.10 10.38
C ASP A 191 0.51 -5.27 8.85
N ASP A 192 1.69 -5.62 8.33
CA ASP A 192 1.93 -6.00 6.93
C ASP A 192 1.28 -5.04 5.91
N THR A 193 1.62 -3.76 6.05
CA THR A 193 1.13 -2.68 5.19
C THR A 193 1.79 -2.74 3.81
N ALA A 194 1.08 -2.26 2.78
CA ALA A 194 1.60 -2.21 1.43
C ALA A 194 0.93 -1.12 0.60
N VAL A 195 1.73 -0.36 -0.15
CA VAL A 195 1.28 0.41 -1.33
C VAL A 195 1.90 -0.23 -2.56
N THR A 196 1.10 -0.98 -3.30
CA THR A 196 1.53 -1.73 -4.48
C THR A 196 1.17 -0.96 -5.74
N ILE A 197 2.17 -0.73 -6.60
CA ILE A 197 2.01 -0.07 -7.90
C ILE A 197 2.26 -1.07 -9.02
N SER A 198 1.42 -1.08 -10.07
CA SER A 198 1.66 -1.86 -11.30
C SER A 198 1.11 -1.21 -12.57
#